data_AF-A0A3P6HE08-F1
#
_entry.id   AF-A0A3P6HE08-F1
#
_cell.length_a   1.000
_cell.length_b   1.000
_cell.length_c   1.000
_cell.angle_alpha   90.00
_cell.angle_beta   90.00
_cell.angle_gamma   90.00
#
_symmetry.space_group_name_H-M   'P 1'
#
loop_
_entity.id
_entity.type
_entity.pdbx_description
1 polymer ?
#
loop_
_entity_poly.entity_id
_entity_poly.type
_entity_poly.pdbx_seq_one_letter_code
_entity_poly.pdbx_strand_id
1 'polypeptide(L)' 'MNPLVSAASVIAAGLAVGLASIGPGVGQGTAAGQAVEGIMRQPEAEKKYEVLYCLVWLLWKL' A
#
# COMPACT_ATOMS: atom_id res chain seq x y z
N MET A 1 -28.08 12.90 16.41
CA MET A 1 -26.60 12.94 16.42
C MET A 1 -26.19 14.39 16.43
N ASN A 2 -25.26 14.81 17.31
CA ASN A 2 -24.80 16.20 17.32
C ASN A 2 -23.97 16.47 16.04
N PRO A 3 -24.38 17.41 15.16
CA PRO A 3 -23.72 17.63 13.86
C PRO A 3 -22.24 18.02 14.01
N LEU A 4 -21.88 18.66 15.13
CA LEU A 4 -20.49 18.98 15.48
C LEU A 4 -19.62 17.71 15.67
N VAL A 5 -20.16 16.68 16.32
CA VAL A 5 -19.45 15.41 16.55
C VAL A 5 -19.27 14.66 15.23
N SER A 6 -20.30 14.66 14.38
CA SER A 6 -20.21 14.07 13.04
C SER A 6 -19.15 14.78 12.20
N ALA A 7 -19.15 16.11 12.14
CA ALA A 7 -18.14 16.89 11.39
C ALA A 7 -16.71 16.67 11.93
N ALA A 8 -16.53 16.64 13.26
CA ALA A 8 -15.23 16.35 13.85
C ALA A 8 -14.75 14.92 13.53
N SER A 9 -15.66 13.95 13.50
CA SER A 9 -15.32 12.53 13.25
C SER A 9 -14.80 12.28 11.83
N VAL A 10 -15.38 12.89 10.80
CA VAL A 10 -14.88 12.73 9.41
C VAL A 10 -13.51 13.39 9.22
N ILE A 11 -13.27 14.54 9.87
CA ILE A 11 -11.96 15.20 9.82
C ILE A 11 -10.90 14.33 10.51
N ALA A 12 -11.20 13.81 11.70
CA ALA A 12 -10.31 12.93 12.43
C ALA A 12 -10.02 11.63 11.65
N ALA A 13 -11.04 11.04 11.02
CA ALA A 13 -10.90 9.85 10.18
C ALA A 13 -10.01 10.14 8.95
N GLY A 14 -10.21 11.26 8.27
CA GLY A 14 -9.39 11.64 7.11
C GLY A 14 -7.91 11.83 7.46
N LEU A 15 -7.62 12.49 8.59
CA LEU A 15 -6.26 12.67 9.10
C LEU A 15 -5.62 11.33 9.49
N ALA A 16 -6.35 10.47 10.21
CA ALA A 16 -5.84 9.17 10.62
C ALA A 16 -5.50 8.28 9.41
N VAL A 17 -6.37 8.23 8.41
CA VAL A 17 -6.15 7.44 7.18
C VAL A 17 -5.01 8.01 6.35
N GLY A 18 -4.95 9.34 6.19
CA GLY A 18 -3.88 9.99 5.44
C GLY A 18 -2.49 9.71 6.02
N LEU A 19 -2.35 9.83 7.35
CA LEU A 19 -1.08 9.52 8.01
C LEU A 19 -0.76 8.02 8.00
N ALA A 20 -1.76 7.16 8.17
CA ALA A 20 -1.58 5.71 8.11
C ALA A 20 -1.10 5.21 6.74
N SER A 21 -1.43 5.92 5.66
CA SER A 21 -1.04 5.55 4.28
C SER A 21 0.46 5.73 3.96
N ILE A 22 1.20 6.50 4.77
CA ILE A 22 2.62 6.78 4.53
C ILE A 22 3.47 5.50 4.65
N GLY A 23 3.24 4.70 5.69
CA GLY A 23 3.98 3.44 5.90
C GLY A 23 3.83 2.45 4.72
N PRO A 24 2.60 2.14 4.29
CA PRO A 24 2.34 1.33 3.10
C PRO A 24 2.94 1.93 1.83
N GLY A 25 2.83 3.25 1.63
CA GLY A 25 3.39 3.92 0.45
C GLY A 25 4.90 3.75 0.31
N VAL A 26 5.64 3.91 1.42
CA VAL A 26 7.11 3.73 1.44
C VAL A 26 7.49 2.25 1.30
N GLY A 27 6.81 1.36 2.03
CA GLY A 27 7.10 -0.08 2.01
C GLY A 27 6.85 -0.70 0.63
N GLN A 28 5.69 -0.41 0.02
CA GLN A 28 5.36 -0.87 -1.32
C GLN A 28 6.27 -0.25 -2.38
N GLY A 29 6.52 1.06 -2.32
CA GLY A 29 7.43 1.71 -3.28
C GLY A 29 8.83 1.09 -3.30
N THR A 30 9.37 0.74 -2.13
CA THR A 30 10.68 0.09 -2.01
C THR A 30 10.65 -1.34 -2.54
N ALA A 31 9.62 -2.12 -2.19
CA ALA A 31 9.45 -3.49 -2.68
C ALA A 31 9.27 -3.54 -4.20
N ALA A 32 8.50 -2.61 -4.78
CA ALA A 32 8.34 -2.48 -6.24
C ALA A 32 9.67 -2.16 -6.93
N GLY A 33 10.44 -1.21 -6.38
CA GLY A 33 11.76 -0.86 -6.92
C GLY A 33 12.72 -2.05 -6.94
N GLN A 34 12.79 -2.81 -5.84
CA GLN A 34 13.60 -4.03 -5.76
C GLN A 34 13.10 -5.14 -6.69
N ALA A 35 11.79 -5.28 -6.87
CA ALA A 35 11.22 -6.21 -7.84
C ALA A 35 11.62 -5.84 -9.28
N VAL A 36 11.51 -4.57 -9.66
CA VAL A 36 11.94 -4.09 -10.99
C VAL A 36 13.43 -4.31 -11.20
N GLU A 37 14.28 -4.00 -10.22
CA GLU A 37 15.73 -4.26 -10.30
C GLU A 37 16.02 -5.77 -10.46
N GLY A 38 15.27 -6.64 -9.77
CA GLY A 38 15.33 -8.08 -9.91
C GLY A 38 14.92 -8.59 -11.31
N ILE A 39 13.83 -8.05 -11.86
CA ILE A 39 13.35 -8.36 -13.22
C ILE A 39 14.39 -7.96 -14.27
N MET A 40 15.00 -6.79 -14.12
CA MET A 40 16.04 -6.32 -15.04
C MET A 40 17.30 -7.21 -15.04
N ARG A 41 17.64 -7.83 -13.89
CA ARG A 41 18.74 -8.81 -13.79
C ARG A 41 18.36 -10.20 -14.31
N GLN A 42 17.10 -10.61 -14.14
CA GLN A 42 16.58 -11.91 -14.53
C GLN A 42 15.18 -11.78 -15.14
N PRO A 43 15.06 -11.54 -16.46
CA PRO A 43 13.77 -11.29 -17.10
C PRO A 43 12.82 -12.49 -17.04
N GLU A 44 13.35 -13.71 -16.94
CA GLU A 44 12.56 -14.94 -16.80
C GLU A 44 11.77 -15.02 -15.47
N ALA A 45 12.19 -14.25 -14.46
CA ALA A 45 11.55 -14.23 -13.15
C ALA A 45 10.37 -13.22 -13.04
N GLU A 46 10.09 -12.45 -14.10
CA GLU A 46 9.02 -11.44 -14.14
C GLU A 46 7.67 -11.94 -13.60
N LYS A 47 7.21 -13.09 -14.11
CA LYS A 47 5.94 -13.70 -13.68
C LYS A 47 5.92 -14.06 -12.19
N LYS A 48 7.08 -14.36 -11.60
CA LYS A 48 7.19 -14.71 -10.17
C LYS A 48 7.06 -13.47 -9.28
N TYR A 49 7.62 -12.33 -9.72
CA TYR A 49 7.50 -11.07 -8.99
C TYR A 49 6.09 -10.48 -9.08
N GLU A 50 5.42 -10.58 -10.22
CA GLU A 50 4.03 -10.12 -10.40
C GLU A 50 3.04 -10.87 -9.48
N VAL A 51 3.15 -12.22 -9.43
CA VAL A 51 2.31 -13.05 -8.57
C VAL A 51 2.59 -12.77 -7.08
N LEU A 52 3.86 -12.58 -6.71
CA LEU A 52 4.24 -12.24 -5.33
C LEU A 52 3.68 -10.87 -4.92
N TYR A 53 3.73 -9.87 -5.80
CA TYR A 53 3.20 -8.54 -5.53
C TYR A 53 1.67 -8.56 -5.39
N CYS A 54 0.98 -9.32 -6.23
CA CYS A 54 -0.47 -9.52 -6.15
C CYS A 54 -0.89 -10.23 -4.86
N LEU A 55 -0.14 -11.25 -4.43
CA LEU A 55 -0.34 -11.94 -3.15
C LEU A 55 -0.13 -11.02 -1.94
N VAL A 56 0.94 -10.24 -1.93
CA VAL A 56 1.21 -9.26 -0.86
C VAL A 56 0.12 -8.20 -0.79
N TRP A 57 -0.40 -7.76 -1.94
CA TRP A 57 -1.52 -6.82 -2.00
C TRP A 57 -2.83 -7.43 -1.49
N LEU A 58 -3.13 -8.68 -1.87
CA LEU A 58 -4.30 -9.42 -1.37
C LEU A 58 -4.22 -9.66 0.13
N LEU A 59 -3.03 -9.92 0.67
CA LEU A 59 -2.80 -10.09 2.11
C LEU A 59 -3.10 -8.80 2.90
N TRP A 60 -2.88 -7.63 2.28
CA TRP A 60 -3.20 -6.33 2.90
C TRP A 60 -4.70 -5.97 2.81
N LYS A 61 -5.45 -6.71 2.00
CA LYS A 61 -6.88 -6.50 1.75
C LYS A 61 -7.79 -7.42 2.60
N LEU A 62 -7.21 -8.46 3.21
CA LEU A 62 -7.84 -9.34 4.21
C LEU A 62 -7.65 -8.77 5.62
#